data_AF-A0AAI9FCG3-F1
#
_entry.id   AF-A0AAI9FCG3-F1
#
_cell.length_a   1.000
_cell.length_b   1.000
_cell.length_c   1.000
_cell.angle_alpha   90.00
_cell.angle_beta   90.00
_cell.angle_gamma   90.00
#
_symmetry.space_group_name_H-M   'P 1'
#
loop_
_entity.id
_entity.type
_entity.pdbx_description
1 polymer ?
#
loop_
_entity_poly.entity_id
_entity_poly.type
_entity_poly.pdbx_seq_one_letter_code
_entity_poly.pdbx_strand_id
1 'polypeptide(L)' 'MCNNTRPDAAAEAIRTLMDALIDISVIADKAHKHATSETEYAGAFVPHSLAVMQFSADMALNEASKIIMADMEVVSHE' A
#
# COMPACT_ATOMS: atom_id res chain seq x y z
N MET A 1 35.93 6.47 -1.77
CA MET A 1 34.56 7.00 -1.73
C MET A 1 33.64 5.80 -1.57
N CYS A 2 33.16 5.54 -0.36
CA CYS A 2 32.20 4.47 -0.13
C CYS A 2 30.86 4.94 -0.69
N ASN A 3 30.38 4.28 -1.75
CA ASN A 3 29.03 4.48 -2.25
C ASN A 3 28.09 3.80 -1.25
N ASN A 4 27.62 4.57 -0.28
CA ASN A 4 26.57 4.13 0.64
C ASN A 4 25.33 3.92 -0.21
N THR A 5 25.17 2.69 -0.70
CA THR A 5 24.04 2.23 -1.54
C THR A 5 22.83 1.97 -0.63
N ARG A 6 22.61 2.85 0.33
CA ARG A 6 21.43 2.80 1.17
C ARG A 6 20.30 3.34 0.29
N PRO A 7 19.22 2.57 0.04
CA PRO A 7 18.07 3.12 -0.65
C PRO A 7 17.66 4.39 0.06
N ASP A 8 17.43 5.46 -0.71
CA ASP A 8 16.80 6.66 -0.17
C ASP A 8 15.49 6.24 0.51
N ALA A 9 15.40 6.46 1.82
CA ALA A 9 14.28 5.98 2.63
C ALA A 9 12.96 6.58 2.12
N ALA A 10 12.99 7.82 1.61
CA ALA A 10 11.84 8.43 0.96
C ALA A 10 11.44 7.64 -0.31
N ALA A 11 12.39 7.30 -1.18
CA ALA A 11 12.12 6.47 -2.35
C ALA A 11 11.59 5.06 -1.99
N GLU A 12 12.03 4.47 -0.88
CA GLU A 12 11.52 3.18 -0.39
C GLU A 12 10.08 3.30 0.12
N ALA A 13 9.79 4.29 0.96
CA ALA A 13 8.43 4.58 1.42
C ALA A 13 7.48 4.86 0.25
N ILE A 14 7.92 5.62 -0.77
CA ILE A 14 7.13 5.90 -1.97
C ILE A 14 6.84 4.61 -2.75
N ARG A 15 7.83 3.70 -2.90
CA ARG A 15 7.62 2.42 -3.57
C ARG A 15 6.57 1.57 -2.84
N THR A 16 6.68 1.45 -1.52
CA THR A 16 5.70 0.73 -0.68
C THR A 16 4.28 1.28 -0.86
N LEU A 17 4.13 2.61 -0.90
CA LEU A 17 2.82 3.23 -1.14
C LEU A 17 2.31 3.00 -2.58
N MET A 18 3.18 3.04 -3.58
CA MET A 18 2.82 2.79 -4.98
C MET A 18 2.34 1.35 -5.19
N ASP A 19 3.02 0.37 -4.61
CA ASP A 19 2.63 -1.04 -4.71
C ASP A 19 1.23 -1.25 -4.12
N ALA A 20 0.94 -0.66 -2.96
CA ALA A 20 -0.39 -0.70 -2.35
C ALA A 20 -1.46 -0.02 -3.20
N LEU A 21 -1.15 1.11 -3.86
CA LEU A 21 -2.09 1.78 -4.77
C LEU A 21 -2.42 0.92 -5.98
N ILE A 22 -1.44 0.17 -6.52
CA ILE A 22 -1.66 -0.76 -7.64
C ILE A 22 -2.59 -1.89 -7.20
N ASP A 23 -2.32 -2.50 -6.04
CA ASP A 23 -3.16 -3.57 -5.49
C ASP A 23 -4.59 -3.10 -5.25
N ILE A 24 -4.76 -1.93 -4.62
CA ILE A 24 -6.06 -1.30 -4.39
C ILE A 24 -6.79 -1.06 -5.72
N SER A 25 -6.09 -0.57 -6.75
CA SER A 25 -6.68 -0.33 -8.07
C SER A 25 -7.20 -1.62 -8.71
N VAL A 26 -6.41 -2.70 -8.64
CA VAL A 26 -6.79 -4.02 -9.17
C VAL A 26 -8.00 -4.59 -8.41
N ILE A 27 -8.03 -4.44 -7.09
CA ILE A 27 -9.15 -4.90 -6.26
C ILE A 27 -10.42 -4.10 -6.56
N ALA A 28 -10.30 -2.78 -6.70
CA ALA A 28 -11.42 -1.90 -7.02
C ALA A 28 -12.04 -2.23 -8.39
N ASP A 29 -11.21 -2.48 -9.42
CA ASP A 29 -11.68 -2.90 -10.75
C ASP A 29 -12.45 -4.24 -10.69
N LYS A 30 -11.92 -5.22 -9.94
CA LYS A 30 -12.60 -6.51 -9.71
C LYS A 30 -13.92 -6.32 -8.97
N ALA A 31 -13.93 -5.50 -7.92
CA ALA A 31 -15.13 -5.21 -7.14
C ALA A 31 -16.20 -4.54 -8.00
N HIS A 32 -15.80 -3.59 -8.85
CA HIS A 32 -16.69 -2.89 -9.76
C HIS A 32 -17.31 -3.84 -10.80
N LYS A 33 -16.49 -4.71 -11.41
CA LYS A 33 -16.97 -5.74 -12.36
C LYS A 33 -17.96 -6.71 -11.71
N HIS A 34 -17.68 -7.15 -10.47
CA HIS A 34 -18.61 -8.02 -9.75
C HIS A 34 -19.91 -7.32 -9.35
N ALA A 35 -19.85 -6.06 -8.91
CA ALA A 35 -21.03 -5.27 -8.55
C ALA A 35 -21.96 -4.98 -9.73
N THR A 36 -21.40 -4.90 -10.95
CA THR A 36 -22.13 -4.57 -12.18
C THR A 36 -22.53 -5.81 -12.99
N SER A 37 -21.98 -6.98 -12.69
CA SER A 37 -22.40 -8.26 -13.29
C SER A 37 -23.75 -8.73 -12.69
N GLU A 38 -24.71 -9.16 -13.52
CA GLU A 38 -26.04 -9.68 -13.12
C GLU A 38 -25.99 -11.06 -12.42
N THR A 39 -24.95 -11.34 -11.66
CA THR A 39 -24.78 -12.64 -10.98
C THR A 39 -25.16 -12.51 -9.50
N GLU A 40 -25.92 -13.47 -8.97
CA GLU A 40 -26.38 -13.55 -7.55
C GLU A 40 -25.23 -13.53 -6.51
N TYR A 41 -23.97 -13.53 -6.94
CA TYR A 41 -22.78 -13.50 -6.09
C TYR A 41 -22.21 -12.07 -5.87
N ALA A 42 -23.02 -11.02 -6.07
CA ALA A 42 -22.58 -9.63 -5.85
C ALA A 42 -22.56 -9.18 -4.38
N GLY A 43 -23.28 -9.86 -3.48
CA GLY A 43 -23.53 -9.38 -2.12
C GLY A 43 -22.34 -9.42 -1.16
N ALA A 44 -21.46 -10.42 -1.27
CA ALA A 44 -20.32 -10.60 -0.36
C ALA A 44 -18.98 -10.10 -0.94
N PHE A 45 -18.88 -10.01 -2.26
CA PHE A 45 -17.63 -9.67 -2.94
C PHE A 45 -17.21 -8.21 -2.73
N VAL A 46 -18.16 -7.27 -2.81
CA VAL A 46 -17.89 -5.83 -2.66
C VAL A 46 -17.46 -5.47 -1.23
N PRO A 47 -18.16 -5.90 -0.16
CA PRO A 47 -17.70 -5.65 1.21
C PRO A 47 -16.33 -6.28 1.52
N HIS A 48 -16.07 -7.49 1.02
CA HIS A 48 -14.78 -8.13 1.20
C HIS A 48 -13.66 -7.37 0.50
N SER A 49 -13.88 -6.97 -0.76
CA SER A 49 -12.92 -6.18 -1.53
C SER A 49 -12.59 -4.84 -0.84
N LEU A 50 -13.60 -4.17 -0.27
CA LEU A 50 -13.40 -2.95 0.51
C LEU A 50 -12.52 -3.18 1.74
N ALA A 51 -12.75 -4.26 2.48
CA ALA A 51 -11.94 -4.61 3.66
C ALA A 51 -10.47 -4.89 3.28
N VAL A 52 -10.24 -5.58 2.16
CA VAL A 52 -8.87 -5.84 1.67
C VAL A 52 -8.18 -4.54 1.27
N MET A 53 -8.87 -3.62 0.57
CA MET A 53 -8.30 -2.32 0.20
C MET A 53 -7.90 -1.49 1.43
N GLN A 54 -8.76 -1.45 2.46
CA GLN A 54 -8.44 -0.74 3.72
C GLN A 54 -7.22 -1.35 4.41
N PHE A 55 -7.18 -2.68 4.50
CA PHE A 55 -6.06 -3.39 5.11
C PHE A 55 -4.74 -3.15 4.36
N SER A 56 -4.75 -3.20 3.02
CA SER A 56 -3.57 -2.90 2.19
C SER A 56 -3.09 -1.46 2.40
N ALA A 57 -4.01 -0.50 2.48
CA ALA A 57 -3.66 0.90 2.74
C ALA A 57 -3.03 1.09 4.12
N ASP A 58 -3.64 0.54 5.18
CA ASP A 58 -3.16 0.66 6.55
C ASP A 58 -1.77 0.02 6.73
N MET A 59 -1.56 -1.15 6.12
CA MET A 59 -0.26 -1.84 6.14
C MET A 59 0.82 -0.98 5.48
N ALA A 60 0.56 -0.48 4.27
CA ALA A 60 1.53 0.32 3.53
C ALA A 60 1.85 1.65 4.23
N LEU A 61 0.86 2.31 4.83
CA LEU A 61 1.07 3.52 5.63
C LEU A 61 1.94 3.23 6.87
N ASN A 62 1.68 2.13 7.57
CA ASN A 62 2.46 1.73 8.73
C ASN A 62 3.91 1.38 8.36
N GLU A 63 4.14 0.71 7.23
CA GLU A 63 5.49 0.38 6.75
C GLU A 63 6.23 1.64 6.28
N ALA A 64 5.60 2.48 5.45
CA ALA A 64 6.18 3.74 5.00
C ALA A 64 6.53 4.66 6.19
N SER A 65 5.66 4.74 7.20
CA SER A 65 5.90 5.51 8.42
C SER A 65 7.13 5.00 9.18
N LYS A 66 7.26 3.68 9.36
CA LYS A 66 8.44 3.07 10.00
C LYS A 66 9.74 3.35 9.24
N ILE A 67 9.71 3.28 7.91
CA ILE A 67 10.86 3.58 7.06
C ILE A 67 11.32 5.03 7.27
N ILE A 68 10.37 5.98 7.21
CA ILE A 68 10.67 7.41 7.38
C ILE A 68 11.16 7.71 8.81
N MET A 69 10.53 7.14 9.84
CA MET A 69 10.94 7.34 11.24
C MET A 69 12.36 6.82 11.48
N ALA A 70 12.68 5.62 10.97
CA ALA A 70 14.02 5.06 11.10
C ALA A 70 15.08 5.93 10.41
N ASP A 71 14.73 6.60 9.30
CA ASP A 71 15.62 7.54 8.63
C ASP A 71 15.83 8.82 9.45
N MET A 72 14.75 9.38 10.03
CA MET A 72 14.83 10.57 10.90
C MET A 72 15.64 10.33 12.19
N GLU A 73 15.51 9.17 12.82
CA GLU A 73 16.29 8.81 14.02
C GLU A 73 17.79 8.74 13.72
N VAL A 74 18.17 8.22 12.54
CA VAL A 74 19.57 8.19 12.08
C VAL A 74 20.13 9.60 11.94
N VAL A 75 19.37 10.54 11.37
CA VAL A 75 19.80 11.95 11.21
C VAL A 75 19.95 12.66 12.57
N SER A 76 19.16 12.30 13.58
CA SER A 76 19.20 12.96 14.89
C SER A 76 20.37 12.54 15.79
N HIS A 77 21.12 11.50 15.41
CA HIS A 77 22.26 10.96 16.15
C HIS A 77 23.62 11.16 15.46
N GLU A 78 23.66 11.93 14.37
CA GLU A 78 24.89 12.34 13.64
C GLU A 78 25.42 13.72 14.05
#